data_AF-A0A1A6HCP9-F1
#
_entry.id   AF-A0A1A6HCP9-F1
#
_cell.length_a   1.000
_cell.length_b   1.000
_cell.length_c   1.000
_cell.angle_alpha   90.00
_cell.angle_beta   90.00
_cell.angle_gamma   90.00
#
_symmetry.space_group_name_H-M   'P 1'
#
loop_
_entity.id
_entity.type
_entity.pdbx_description
1 polymer ?
#
loop_
_entity_poly.entity_id
_entity_poly.type
_entity_poly.pdbx_seq_one_letter_code
_entity_poly.pdbx_strand_id
1 'polypeptide(L)'
;NMVHCADLSNPTKPLQLYRQWTDRIMEEFFRQGDRERERGMEISPMCDKHNASVEKSQVGFIDYIVHPLWETWADLVHPDAQDILDTLEDNREWYQSTIPQSPSPAPDDQEEGRQGQTEKFQFELTLEEDGESDTEKDSGSQVEEDTSCSDSKTLCTQDSESTEIPLDEQVEEEAVAEEEGSQPETCVADDCCPDT
;
A
#
# COMPACT_ATOMS: atom_id res chain seq x y z
N ASN A 1 12.70 -15.95 -5.88
CA ASN A 1 11.37 -15.85 -5.25
C ASN A 1 11.43 -15.78 -3.72
N MET A 2 12.25 -16.57 -3.02
CA MET A 2 12.32 -16.53 -1.55
C MET A 2 12.51 -15.12 -0.95
N VAL A 3 13.53 -14.36 -1.38
CA VAL A 3 13.80 -13.00 -0.87
C VAL A 3 12.65 -12.04 -1.20
N HIS A 4 12.03 -12.19 -2.37
CA HIS A 4 10.89 -11.37 -2.77
C HIS A 4 9.63 -11.67 -1.92
N CYS A 5 9.39 -12.94 -1.59
CA CYS A 5 8.33 -13.30 -0.65
C CYS A 5 8.61 -12.72 0.74
N ALA A 6 9.87 -12.73 1.19
CA ALA A 6 10.26 -12.13 2.46
C ALA A 6 10.00 -10.61 2.49
N ASP A 7 10.34 -9.89 1.42
CA ASP A 7 10.10 -8.45 1.27
C ASP A 7 8.59 -8.11 1.29
N LEU A 8 7.77 -8.97 0.70
CA LEU A 8 6.31 -8.85 0.65
C LEU A 8 5.60 -9.69 1.74
N SER A 9 6.28 -9.99 2.85
CA SER A 9 5.74 -10.86 3.89
C SER A 9 4.88 -10.14 4.94
N ASN A 10 4.79 -8.80 4.90
CA ASN A 10 4.07 -8.06 5.94
C ASN A 10 2.61 -8.52 6.12
N PRO A 11 1.82 -8.72 5.04
CA PRO A 11 0.44 -9.17 5.17
C PRO A 11 0.27 -10.61 5.66
N THR A 12 1.34 -11.41 5.73
CA THR A 12 1.29 -12.80 6.21
C THR A 12 1.67 -12.95 7.68
N LYS A 13 1.96 -11.84 8.37
CA LYS A 13 2.31 -11.84 9.80
C LYS A 13 1.07 -11.70 10.68
N PRO A 14 1.16 -12.02 11.99
CA PRO A 14 0.08 -11.72 12.93
C PRO A 14 -0.40 -10.27 12.79
N LEU A 15 -1.72 -10.07 12.77
CA LEU A 15 -2.37 -8.80 12.45
C LEU A 15 -1.76 -7.58 13.16
N GLN A 16 -1.38 -7.72 14.43
CA GLN A 16 -0.76 -6.65 15.21
C GLN A 16 0.56 -6.15 14.60
N LEU A 17 1.38 -7.04 14.04
CA LEU A 17 2.62 -6.67 13.35
C LEU A 17 2.31 -6.11 11.97
N TYR A 18 1.40 -6.74 11.23
CA TYR A 18 1.03 -6.27 9.90
C TYR A 18 0.53 -4.82 9.96
N ARG A 19 -0.36 -4.49 10.91
CA ARG A 19 -0.85 -3.12 11.10
C ARG A 19 0.26 -2.10 11.36
N GLN A 20 1.26 -2.44 12.16
CA GLN A 20 2.41 -1.55 12.38
C GLN A 20 3.20 -1.29 11.09
N TRP A 21 3.33 -2.30 10.23
CA TRP A 21 3.96 -2.12 8.91
C TRP A 21 3.11 -1.26 8.00
N THR A 22 1.79 -1.47 7.98
CA THR A 22 0.84 -0.63 7.23
C THR A 22 0.93 0.83 7.67
N ASP A 23 0.94 1.09 8.98
CA ASP A 23 1.04 2.47 9.50
C ASP A 23 2.33 3.15 9.04
N ARG A 24 3.46 2.43 9.11
CA ARG A 24 4.78 2.94 8.71
C ARG A 24 4.86 3.25 7.21
N ILE A 25 4.37 2.37 6.35
CA ILE A 25 4.42 2.60 4.90
C ILE A 25 3.46 3.72 4.48
N MET A 26 2.29 3.83 5.12
CA MET A 26 1.37 4.94 4.85
C MET A 26 1.94 6.28 5.32
N GLU A 27 2.61 6.33 6.48
CA GLU A 27 3.34 7.52 6.93
C GLU A 27 4.39 7.95 5.90
N GLU A 28 5.16 7.00 5.37
CA GLU A 28 6.15 7.30 4.33
C GLU A 28 5.52 7.83 3.05
N PHE A 29 4.46 7.20 2.55
CA PHE A 29 3.72 7.63 1.36
C PHE A 29 3.12 9.02 1.54
N PHE A 30 2.52 9.31 2.69
CA PHE A 30 1.95 10.63 2.96
C PHE A 30 3.02 11.71 3.05
N ARG A 31 4.18 11.41 3.63
CA ARG A 31 5.33 12.33 3.62
C ARG A 31 5.87 12.57 2.21
N GLN A 32 5.80 11.57 1.33
CA GLN A 32 6.10 11.76 -0.09
C GLN A 32 5.06 12.68 -0.75
N GLY A 33 3.77 12.41 -0.57
CA GLY A 33 2.70 13.22 -1.18
C GLY A 33 2.69 14.66 -0.69
N ASP A 34 3.03 14.91 0.57
CA ASP A 34 3.19 16.27 1.10
C ASP A 34 4.34 17.01 0.38
N ARG A 35 5.49 16.35 0.13
CA ARG A 35 6.60 16.92 -0.64
C ARG A 35 6.26 17.15 -2.11
N GLU A 36 5.49 16.25 -2.73
CA GLU A 36 5.01 16.40 -4.11
C GLU A 36 4.07 17.61 -4.21
N ARG A 37 3.14 17.75 -3.26
CA ARG A 37 2.23 18.89 -3.16
C ARG A 37 2.97 20.22 -2.99
N GLU A 38 3.95 20.27 -2.09
CA GLU A 38 4.79 21.46 -1.87
C GLU A 38 5.56 21.88 -3.13
N ARG A 39 5.95 20.92 -3.96
CA ARG A 39 6.65 21.15 -5.23
C ARG A 39 5.72 21.44 -6.41
N GLY A 40 4.40 21.42 -6.20
CA GLY A 40 3.41 21.59 -7.27
C GLY A 40 3.43 20.43 -8.28
N MET A 41 3.85 19.24 -7.86
CA MET A 41 3.83 18.03 -8.68
C MET A 41 2.49 17.32 -8.53
N GLU A 42 2.15 16.47 -9.51
CA GLU A 42 1.06 15.51 -9.35
C GLU A 42 1.42 14.56 -8.20
N ILE A 43 0.48 14.36 -7.27
CA ILE A 43 0.69 13.48 -6.12
C ILE A 43 0.61 12.03 -6.59
N SER A 44 1.62 11.24 -6.24
CA SER A 44 1.71 9.83 -6.58
C SER A 44 0.51 9.04 -6.03
N PRO A 45 0.10 7.93 -6.68
CA PRO A 45 -0.95 7.07 -6.17
C PRO A 45 -0.71 6.66 -4.71
N MET A 46 -1.77 6.62 -3.90
CA MET A 46 -1.76 6.30 -2.46
C MET A 46 -0.99 7.30 -1.56
N CYS A 47 -0.33 8.32 -2.12
CA CYS A 47 0.44 9.29 -1.35
C CYS A 47 -0.40 10.48 -0.86
N ASP A 48 -1.67 10.61 -1.28
CA ASP A 48 -2.56 11.66 -0.79
C ASP A 48 -3.38 11.22 0.45
N LYS A 49 -2.98 11.72 1.63
CA LYS A 49 -3.67 11.47 2.91
C LYS A 49 -5.13 11.93 2.96
N HIS A 50 -5.57 12.81 2.05
CA HIS A 50 -6.95 13.33 2.05
C HIS A 50 -7.91 12.49 1.21
N ASN A 51 -7.38 11.61 0.36
CA ASN A 51 -8.18 10.79 -0.57
C ASN A 51 -7.84 9.28 -0.49
N ALA A 52 -6.82 8.89 0.27
CA ALA A 52 -6.44 7.50 0.42
C ALA A 52 -7.40 6.75 1.35
N SER A 53 -7.87 5.58 0.91
CA SER A 53 -8.51 4.58 1.77
C SER A 53 -7.51 3.45 2.00
N VAL A 54 -6.88 3.47 3.17
CA VAL A 54 -5.82 2.51 3.55
C VAL A 54 -6.33 1.08 3.44
N GLU A 55 -7.54 0.83 3.96
CA GLU A 55 -8.13 -0.49 4.04
C GLU A 55 -8.39 -1.08 2.64
N LYS A 56 -8.97 -0.27 1.74
CA LYS A 56 -9.18 -0.67 0.33
C LYS A 56 -7.85 -0.92 -0.38
N SER A 57 -6.85 -0.07 -0.15
CA SER A 57 -5.52 -0.25 -0.72
C SER A 57 -4.84 -1.53 -0.23
N GLN A 58 -4.96 -1.88 1.06
CA GLN A 58 -4.40 -3.13 1.58
C GLN A 58 -5.10 -4.37 1.00
N VAL A 59 -6.43 -4.36 0.89
CA VAL A 59 -7.17 -5.46 0.24
C VAL A 59 -6.72 -5.62 -1.21
N GLY A 60 -6.67 -4.53 -1.98
CA GLY A 60 -6.21 -4.58 -3.37
C GLY A 60 -4.76 -5.04 -3.50
N PHE A 61 -3.88 -4.60 -2.61
CA PHE A 61 -2.49 -5.05 -2.60
C PHE A 61 -2.36 -6.55 -2.33
N ILE A 62 -3.16 -7.09 -1.41
CA ILE A 62 -3.20 -8.53 -1.16
C ILE A 62 -3.73 -9.26 -2.39
N ASP A 63 -4.88 -8.87 -2.93
CA ASP A 63 -5.55 -9.57 -4.03
C ASP A 63 -4.71 -9.58 -5.32
N TYR A 64 -4.03 -8.47 -5.65
CA TYR A 64 -3.34 -8.34 -6.93
C TYR A 64 -1.85 -8.65 -6.90
N ILE A 65 -1.20 -8.58 -5.74
CA ILE A 65 0.26 -8.72 -5.64
C ILE A 65 0.66 -9.83 -4.68
N VAL A 66 0.24 -9.75 -3.42
CA VAL A 66 0.78 -10.60 -2.35
C VAL A 66 0.20 -12.00 -2.39
N HIS A 67 -1.11 -12.14 -2.56
CA HIS A 67 -1.77 -13.44 -2.61
C HIS A 67 -1.31 -14.28 -3.80
N PRO A 68 -1.29 -13.80 -5.06
CA PRO A 68 -0.79 -14.59 -6.19
C PRO A 68 0.67 -15.05 -6.01
N LEU A 69 1.50 -14.20 -5.39
CA LEU A 69 2.90 -14.54 -5.08
C LEU A 69 3.01 -15.64 -4.03
N TRP A 70 2.29 -15.50 -2.91
CA TRP A 70 2.34 -16.45 -1.80
C TRP A 70 1.64 -17.77 -2.11
N GLU A 71 0.59 -17.75 -2.91
CA GLU A 71 -0.09 -18.95 -3.43
C GLU A 71 0.89 -19.79 -4.27
N THR A 72 1.54 -19.17 -5.26
CA THR A 72 2.56 -19.84 -6.09
C THR A 72 3.74 -20.34 -5.25
N TRP A 73 4.14 -19.60 -4.21
CA TRP A 73 5.20 -20.04 -3.31
C TRP A 73 4.77 -21.24 -2.46
N ALA A 74 3.54 -21.24 -1.93
CA ALA A 74 3.00 -22.32 -1.12
C ALA A 74 2.86 -23.61 -1.92
N ASP A 75 2.45 -23.53 -3.19
CA ASP A 75 2.42 -24.69 -4.09
C ASP A 75 3.81 -25.33 -4.24
N LEU A 76 4.87 -24.51 -4.33
CA LEU A 76 6.24 -24.99 -4.48
C LEU A 76 6.75 -25.73 -3.24
N VAL A 77 6.37 -25.28 -2.05
CA VAL A 77 6.84 -25.83 -0.77
C VAL A 77 5.75 -26.60 -0.02
N HIS A 78 4.70 -27.02 -0.71
CA HIS A 78 3.53 -27.61 -0.08
C HIS A 78 3.92 -28.84 0.78
N PRO A 79 3.43 -28.93 2.04
CA PRO A 79 2.42 -28.09 2.70
C PRO A 79 3.00 -26.99 3.61
N ASP A 80 4.30 -26.73 3.58
CA ASP A 80 5.02 -26.02 4.63
C ASP A 80 4.59 -24.55 4.83
N ALA A 81 3.95 -23.94 3.83
CA ALA A 81 3.50 -22.55 3.88
C ALA A 81 1.98 -22.38 4.10
N GLN A 82 1.24 -23.45 4.42
CA GLN A 82 -0.22 -23.37 4.58
C GLN A 82 -0.63 -22.36 5.67
N ASP A 83 -0.03 -22.44 6.86
CA ASP A 83 -0.33 -21.51 7.96
C ASP A 83 -0.07 -20.04 7.58
N ILE A 84 0.87 -19.79 6.66
CA ILE A 84 1.21 -18.45 6.16
C ILE A 84 0.11 -17.93 5.23
N LEU A 85 -0.43 -18.79 4.36
CA LEU A 85 -1.57 -18.47 3.50
C LEU A 85 -2.84 -18.24 4.32
N ASP A 86 -3.13 -19.11 5.29
CA ASP A 86 -4.30 -18.96 6.15
C ASP A 86 -4.26 -17.60 6.89
N THR A 87 -3.09 -17.22 7.42
CA THR A 87 -2.90 -15.90 8.07
C THR A 87 -3.08 -14.73 7.08
N LEU A 88 -2.64 -14.89 5.83
CA LEU A 88 -2.81 -13.88 4.79
C LEU A 88 -4.30 -13.64 4.48
N GLU A 89 -5.06 -14.72 4.35
CA GLU A 89 -6.50 -14.68 4.10
C GLU A 89 -7.24 -14.03 5.28
N ASP A 90 -6.96 -14.44 6.51
CA ASP A 90 -7.52 -13.85 7.73
C ASP A 90 -7.28 -12.32 7.79
N ASN A 91 -6.05 -11.89 7.51
CA ASN A 91 -5.69 -10.47 7.52
C ASN A 91 -6.40 -9.70 6.40
N ARG A 92 -6.56 -10.30 5.22
CA ARG A 92 -7.29 -9.72 4.09
C ARG A 92 -8.76 -9.53 4.41
N GLU A 93 -9.39 -10.53 5.02
CA GLU A 93 -10.78 -10.45 5.50
C GLU A 93 -10.95 -9.38 6.57
N TRP A 94 -10.00 -9.28 7.51
CA TRP A 94 -10.03 -8.24 8.52
C TRP A 94 -10.04 -6.84 7.88
N TYR A 95 -9.11 -6.55 6.98
CA TYR A 95 -9.09 -5.25 6.28
C TYR A 95 -10.38 -5.02 5.47
N GLN A 96 -10.89 -6.04 4.78
CA GLN A 96 -12.15 -5.95 4.06
C GLN A 96 -13.33 -5.57 4.97
N SER A 97 -13.38 -6.12 6.19
CA SER A 97 -14.42 -5.85 7.18
C SER A 97 -14.38 -4.43 7.75
N THR A 98 -13.20 -3.80 7.74
CA THR A 98 -13.01 -2.43 8.22
C THR A 98 -13.40 -1.35 7.21
N ILE A 99 -13.62 -1.73 5.95
CA ILE A 99 -14.07 -0.80 4.91
C ILE A 99 -15.51 -0.35 5.21
N PRO A 100 -15.78 0.96 5.35
CA PRO A 100 -17.13 1.46 5.61
C PRO A 100 -18.10 1.02 4.50
N GLN A 101 -19.18 0.36 4.90
CA GLN A 101 -20.28 0.07 3.98
C GLN A 101 -21.03 1.37 3.71
N SER A 102 -21.22 1.71 2.44
CA SER A 102 -22.13 2.81 2.09
C SER A 102 -23.51 2.50 2.69
N PRO A 103 -24.19 3.47 3.33
CA PRO A 103 -25.52 3.23 3.88
C PRO A 103 -26.43 2.74 2.75
N SER A 104 -27.01 1.55 2.93
CA SER A 104 -27.99 1.01 1.99
C SER A 104 -29.14 2.00 1.87
N PRO A 105 -29.67 2.27 0.66
CA PRO A 105 -30.91 3.05 0.54
C PRO A 105 -31.99 2.36 1.39
N ALA A 106 -32.74 3.18 2.14
CA ALA A 106 -33.81 2.69 3.00
C ALA A 106 -34.81 1.87 2.17
N PRO A 107 -35.39 0.79 2.74
CA PRO A 107 -36.47 0.09 2.06
C PRO A 107 -37.64 1.05 1.83
N ASP A 108 -38.10 1.16 0.57
CA ASP A 108 -39.34 1.86 0.23
C ASP A 108 -40.49 1.20 1.00
N ASP A 109 -40.96 1.86 2.06
CA ASP A 109 -42.25 1.54 2.66
C ASP A 109 -43.33 1.90 1.63
N GLN A 110 -43.99 0.88 1.08
CA GLN A 110 -45.18 1.05 0.25
C GLN A 110 -46.31 1.62 1.11
N GLU A 111 -46.41 2.95 1.18
CA GLU A 111 -47.64 3.64 1.60
C GLU A 111 -48.45 4.03 0.36
N GLU A 112 -49.59 3.35 0.17
CA GLU A 112 -50.61 3.77 -0.78
C GLU A 112 -51.11 5.18 -0.44
N GLY A 113 -50.83 6.14 -1.34
CA GLY A 113 -51.69 7.28 -1.58
C GLY A 113 -51.29 8.61 -0.96
N ARG A 114 -50.41 9.37 -1.64
CA ARG A 114 -50.63 10.82 -1.86
C ARG A 114 -49.75 11.37 -2.97
N GLN A 115 -50.39 12.07 -3.91
CA GLN A 115 -49.77 12.86 -4.97
C GLN A 115 -48.82 13.92 -4.38
N GLY A 116 -47.58 13.97 -4.87
CA GLY A 116 -46.61 15.02 -4.54
C GLY A 116 -45.23 14.79 -5.13
N GLN A 117 -44.98 15.38 -6.31
CA GLN A 117 -43.70 15.68 -6.96
C GLN A 117 -42.43 14.93 -6.48
N THR A 118 -42.05 13.89 -7.23
CA THR A 118 -40.66 13.43 -7.27
C THR A 118 -39.92 14.28 -8.31
N GLU A 119 -38.96 15.10 -7.86
CA GLU A 119 -38.00 15.78 -8.73
C GLU A 119 -37.11 14.72 -9.38
N LYS A 120 -37.53 14.24 -10.56
CA LYS A 120 -36.70 13.42 -11.42
C LYS A 120 -35.61 14.31 -12.00
N PHE A 121 -34.37 14.13 -11.55
CA PHE A 121 -33.20 14.65 -12.23
C PHE A 121 -33.20 14.15 -13.68
N GLN A 122 -33.54 15.05 -14.60
CA GLN A 122 -33.56 14.81 -16.03
C GLN A 122 -32.15 15.09 -16.57
N PHE A 123 -31.39 14.05 -16.87
CA PHE A 123 -30.14 14.17 -17.63
C PHE A 123 -30.52 14.29 -19.10
N GLU A 124 -30.41 15.49 -19.65
CA GLU A 124 -30.68 15.78 -21.06
C GLU A 124 -29.44 15.39 -21.88
N LEU A 125 -29.50 14.21 -22.50
CA LEU A 125 -28.53 13.78 -23.50
C LEU A 125 -28.89 14.51 -24.82
N THR A 126 -28.26 15.64 -25.10
CA THR A 126 -28.37 16.32 -26.40
C THR A 126 -27.65 15.49 -27.46
N LEU A 127 -28.40 14.57 -28.10
CA LEU A 127 -28.05 13.96 -29.38
C LEU A 127 -28.22 15.01 -30.47
N GLU A 128 -27.12 15.58 -30.96
CA GLU A 128 -27.12 16.29 -32.24
C GLU A 128 -27.03 15.23 -33.36
N GLU A 129 -28.15 15.03 -34.05
CA GLU A 129 -28.28 14.26 -35.28
C GLU A 129 -28.20 15.24 -36.45
N ASP A 130 -27.05 15.31 -37.12
CA ASP A 130 -26.93 15.93 -38.44
C ASP A 130 -27.07 14.85 -39.51
N GLY A 131 -28.13 14.98 -40.29
CA GLY A 131 -28.48 14.09 -41.39
C GLY A 131 -27.74 14.38 -42.71
N GLU A 132 -27.45 13.25 -43.38
CA GLU A 132 -27.54 12.98 -44.83
C GLU A 132 -26.55 13.66 -45.82
N SER A 133 -25.76 12.83 -46.52
CA SER A 133 -25.81 12.72 -47.99
C SER A 133 -24.98 11.53 -48.53
N ASP A 134 -25.59 10.79 -49.46
CA ASP A 134 -25.09 9.66 -50.25
C ASP A 134 -23.73 9.88 -50.95
N THR A 135 -22.95 8.81 -51.10
CA THR A 135 -22.54 8.29 -52.42
C THR A 135 -21.82 6.95 -52.28
N GLU A 136 -22.29 5.98 -53.06
CA GLU A 136 -21.70 4.66 -53.19
C GLU A 136 -20.33 4.69 -53.87
N LYS A 137 -19.44 3.75 -53.49
CA LYS A 137 -18.60 3.00 -54.44
C LYS A 137 -17.96 1.76 -53.83
N ASP A 138 -18.39 0.64 -54.41
CA ASP A 138 -17.81 -0.69 -54.49
C ASP A 138 -16.32 -0.72 -54.86
N SER A 139 -15.54 -1.54 -54.15
CA SER A 139 -14.61 -2.55 -54.72
C SER A 139 -13.67 -3.09 -53.65
N GLY A 140 -13.74 -4.40 -53.42
CA GLY A 140 -12.72 -5.12 -52.68
C GLY A 140 -11.44 -5.31 -53.49
N SER A 141 -10.31 -5.46 -52.80
CA SER A 141 -9.30 -6.49 -53.06
C SER A 141 -8.20 -6.44 -52.01
N GLN A 142 -7.88 -7.62 -51.51
CA GLN A 142 -6.69 -8.04 -50.80
C GLN A 142 -5.47 -7.89 -51.73
N VAL A 143 -4.29 -7.48 -51.22
CA VAL A 143 -3.00 -8.18 -51.29
C VAL A 143 -1.76 -7.25 -51.11
N GLU A 144 -0.75 -7.87 -50.52
CA GLU A 144 0.72 -7.66 -50.54
C GLU A 144 1.43 -6.58 -49.69
N GLU A 145 2.38 -7.13 -48.91
CA GLU A 145 3.73 -6.64 -48.59
C GLU A 145 4.29 -5.59 -49.55
N ASP A 146 4.97 -4.57 -48.98
CA ASP A 146 6.39 -4.43 -49.30
C ASP A 146 7.17 -3.60 -48.27
N THR A 147 8.35 -4.12 -47.99
CA THR A 147 9.49 -3.52 -47.30
C THR A 147 9.96 -2.19 -47.92
N SER A 148 10.32 -1.20 -47.10
CA SER A 148 11.36 -0.22 -47.45
C SER A 148 11.86 0.58 -46.23
N CYS A 149 13.17 0.80 -46.22
CA CYS A 149 14.04 1.31 -45.15
C CYS A 149 13.97 2.83 -44.85
N SER A 150 14.77 3.19 -43.83
CA SER A 150 15.30 4.51 -43.42
C SER A 150 14.44 5.22 -42.35
N ASP A 151 14.93 5.67 -41.19
CA ASP A 151 16.25 6.23 -40.91
C ASP A 151 16.67 6.14 -39.42
N SER A 152 17.98 6.00 -39.25
CA SER A 152 18.85 6.25 -38.10
C SER A 152 18.31 7.19 -37.00
N LYS A 153 18.60 6.89 -35.71
CA LYS A 153 19.55 7.65 -34.87
C LYS A 153 19.93 6.88 -33.59
N THR A 154 21.21 6.63 -33.48
CA THR A 154 21.99 6.28 -32.28
C THR A 154 21.77 7.28 -31.15
N LEU A 155 21.55 6.80 -29.91
CA LEU A 155 21.85 7.58 -28.71
C LEU A 155 22.57 6.70 -27.69
N CYS A 156 23.61 7.29 -27.13
CA CYS A 156 24.78 6.64 -26.55
C CYS A 156 24.52 6.00 -25.19
N THR A 157 25.22 4.89 -24.96
CA THR A 157 25.64 4.41 -23.64
C THR A 157 26.43 5.50 -22.92
N GLN A 158 26.01 5.85 -21.71
CA GLN A 158 26.87 6.50 -20.73
C GLN A 158 26.78 5.69 -19.43
N ASP A 159 27.83 4.92 -19.18
CA ASP A 159 28.20 4.50 -17.84
C ASP A 159 28.30 5.72 -16.95
N SER A 160 27.52 5.73 -15.87
CA SER A 160 27.70 6.65 -14.75
C SER A 160 28.09 5.80 -13.54
N GLU A 161 29.39 5.65 -13.41
CA GLU A 161 30.10 5.19 -12.22
C GLU A 161 30.14 6.37 -11.22
N SER A 162 29.60 6.18 -10.02
CA SER A 162 29.76 7.04 -8.83
C SER A 162 29.02 6.37 -7.66
N THR A 163 29.50 6.23 -6.43
CA THR A 163 30.77 6.51 -5.77
C THR A 163 30.64 5.73 -4.44
N GLU A 164 31.59 4.83 -4.15
CA GLU A 164 31.62 4.13 -2.87
C GLU A 164 31.96 5.12 -1.74
N ILE A 165 31.26 5.00 -0.62
CA ILE A 165 31.46 5.80 0.59
C ILE A 165 32.40 4.99 1.50
N PRO A 166 33.64 5.41 1.77
CA PRO A 166 34.47 4.75 2.76
C PRO A 166 34.11 5.30 4.15
N LEU A 167 33.56 4.44 5.01
CA LEU A 167 33.47 4.74 6.44
C LEU A 167 34.72 4.17 7.11
N ASP A 168 35.68 5.08 7.33
CA ASP A 168 36.85 4.83 8.14
C ASP A 168 36.47 4.58 9.60
N GLU A 169 37.12 3.56 10.13
CA GLU A 169 37.14 3.06 11.49
C GLU A 169 37.93 4.01 12.41
N GLN A 170 37.53 4.06 13.69
CA GLN A 170 38.30 4.40 14.90
C GLN A 170 38.22 5.82 15.47
N VAL A 171 38.56 5.84 16.78
CA VAL A 171 38.68 6.93 17.75
C VAL A 171 37.38 7.11 18.56
N GLU A 172 37.27 6.86 19.87
CA GLU A 172 38.23 6.70 20.98
C GLU A 172 37.47 6.06 22.17
N GLU A 173 38.05 5.06 22.83
CA GLU A 173 37.54 4.47 24.08
C GLU A 173 38.17 5.22 25.26
N GLU A 174 37.41 6.08 25.93
CA GLU A 174 37.83 6.76 27.15
C GLU A 174 37.84 5.78 28.33
N ALA A 175 39.04 5.53 28.85
CA ALA A 175 39.27 4.79 30.08
C ALA A 175 38.84 5.61 31.30
N VAL A 176 37.84 5.13 32.05
CA VAL A 176 37.54 5.64 33.40
C VAL A 176 38.19 4.71 34.42
N ALA A 177 39.18 5.24 35.12
CA ALA A 177 39.80 4.62 36.28
C ALA A 177 38.82 4.64 37.47
N GLU A 178 38.52 3.48 38.05
CA GLU A 178 37.92 3.37 39.37
C GLU A 178 39.03 3.13 40.42
N GLU A 179 39.15 4.05 41.37
CA GLU A 179 39.85 3.85 42.64
C GLU A 179 39.10 4.64 43.74
N GLU A 180 39.11 4.04 44.93
CA GLU A 180 38.55 4.46 46.23
C GLU A 180 37.02 4.28 46.43
N GLY A 181 36.51 3.46 47.35
CA GLY A 181 37.10 2.93 48.58
C GLY A 181 36.68 3.72 49.82
N SER A 182 35.40 3.65 50.23
CA SER A 182 34.98 3.77 51.64
C SER A 182 33.46 3.63 51.82
N GLN A 183 33.05 2.56 52.50
CA GLN A 183 31.77 2.51 53.22
C GLN A 183 32.03 2.90 54.69
N PRO A 184 31.07 3.54 55.36
CA PRO A 184 30.90 3.32 56.78
C PRO A 184 29.49 2.84 57.13
N GLU A 185 29.49 1.67 57.76
CA GLU A 185 28.75 1.27 58.97
C GLU A 185 27.22 1.43 59.04
N THR A 186 26.61 0.26 59.19
CA THR A 186 25.25 -0.01 59.64
C THR A 186 25.07 0.33 61.13
N CYS A 187 24.09 1.19 61.45
CA CYS A 187 23.60 1.35 62.82
C CYS A 187 22.24 0.66 62.94
N VAL A 188 22.22 -0.49 63.63
CA VAL A 188 21.00 -1.18 64.05
C VAL A 188 20.53 -0.52 65.35
N ALA A 189 19.28 -0.05 65.39
CA ALA A 189 18.63 0.35 66.63
C ALA A 189 17.40 -0.53 66.86
N ASP A 190 17.57 -1.47 67.78
CA ASP A 190 16.52 -2.07 68.60
C ASP A 190 15.59 -1.01 69.18
N ASP A 191 14.28 -1.21 69.07
CA ASP A 191 13.40 -0.91 70.19
C ASP A 191 12.24 -1.91 70.22
N CYS A 192 11.92 -2.33 71.44
CA CYS A 192 11.28 -3.58 71.77
C CYS A 192 9.99 -3.31 72.55
N CYS A 193 8.87 -3.92 72.11
CA CYS A 193 7.71 -4.37 72.92
C CYS A 193 6.79 -3.30 73.60
N PRO A 194 5.64 -3.68 74.23
CA PRO A 194 5.04 -5.03 74.43
C PRO A 194 3.50 -5.19 74.21
N ASP A 195 3.11 -6.48 74.20
CA ASP A 195 1.89 -7.20 74.65
C ASP A 195 0.48 -6.55 74.68
N THR A 196 -0.49 -7.19 74.02
CA THR A 196 -1.49 -8.11 74.64
C THR A 196 -2.30 -8.86 73.58
#